data_AF-A0A3M1MX36-F1
#
_entry.id   AF-A0A3M1MX36-F1
#
_cell.length_a   1.000
_cell.length_b   1.000
_cell.length_c   1.000
_cell.angle_alpha   90.00
_cell.angle_beta   90.00
_cell.angle_gamma   90.00
#
_symmetry.space_group_name_H-M   'P 1'
#
loop_
_entity.id
_entity.type
_entity.pdbx_description
1 polymer ?
#
loop_
_entity_poly.entity_id
_entity_poly.type
_entity_poly.pdbx_seq_one_letter_code
_entity_poly.pdbx_strand_id
1 'polypeptide(L)'
;MENEGRDPLTGAYTRGILQARMEEELAQARRLGTHLSILMLDVDYFKSINDAFGHAAGDEALKGLAQRMRALTRKGDLLFRYGGDEFVLLMPGTGAHQVPHLCRRLLHSLETQPFENIQPPLTLGISGGTATFPTDGEDIETLFAVADKRHYIAKRQGRGRIITSDQPLPGKQHHITPPDRLIGHDEALKTAQSFLETLQAQQHAVLQVVGEKGMGEDVLLRNIERLARLQGYLTLQVHALPGMQHRAYGAILEAQVAGISAPPGEWEDITDLQGWTSLAREKRARGWLITVRNWNYLDTYSQALLERLFNHPTTLATGVVYTAHHLPVWKHRFPWNATPREEITLSPLTLLQTQAWLRQVLAWDPPAGFVQWLHHITT
;
A
#
# COMPACT_ATOMS: atom_id res chain seq x y z
N MET A 1 29.69 -4.18 28.36
CA MET A 1 28.81 -5.37 28.30
C MET A 1 27.32 -5.04 28.11
N GLU A 2 26.89 -3.78 28.12
CA GLU A 2 25.44 -3.42 28.03
C GLU A 2 24.80 -3.52 26.62
N ASN A 3 25.55 -3.93 25.59
CA ASN A 3 25.06 -3.98 24.20
C ASN A 3 24.85 -5.39 23.63
N GLU A 4 25.05 -6.45 24.43
CA GLU A 4 24.79 -7.81 23.96
C GLU A 4 23.27 -8.02 23.84
N GLY A 5 22.80 -8.28 22.62
CA GLY A 5 21.38 -8.57 22.35
C GLY A 5 20.49 -7.36 22.03
N ARG A 6 21.05 -6.16 21.82
CA ARG A 6 20.30 -5.00 21.31
C ARG A 6 20.69 -4.62 19.88
N ASP A 7 19.69 -4.24 19.10
CA ASP A 7 19.84 -3.71 17.75
C ASP A 7 20.42 -2.28 17.82
N PRO A 8 21.57 -2.01 17.17
CA PRO A 8 22.27 -0.73 17.30
C PRO A 8 21.50 0.43 16.68
N LEU A 9 20.61 0.18 15.72
CA LEU A 9 19.84 1.22 15.05
C LEU A 9 18.68 1.69 15.94
N THR A 10 17.85 0.75 16.38
CA THR A 10 16.56 1.04 17.03
C THR A 10 16.61 0.94 18.54
N GLY A 11 17.65 0.29 19.10
CA GLY A 11 17.77 -0.07 20.52
C GLY A 11 16.83 -1.20 20.95
N ALA A 12 16.11 -1.83 20.02
CA ALA A 12 15.21 -2.96 20.30
C ALA A 12 16.06 -4.20 20.61
N TYR A 13 15.47 -5.24 21.18
CA TYR A 13 16.17 -6.51 21.30
C TYR A 13 16.38 -7.14 19.92
N THR A 14 17.48 -7.85 19.72
CA THR A 14 17.73 -8.57 18.47
C THR A 14 16.96 -9.88 18.41
N ARG A 15 16.69 -10.36 17.20
CA ARG A 15 16.11 -11.70 16.97
C ARG A 15 16.85 -12.82 17.73
N GLY A 16 18.17 -12.71 17.90
CA GLY A 16 18.99 -13.77 18.50
C GLY A 16 18.59 -14.15 19.92
N ILE A 17 17.98 -13.24 20.68
CA ILE A 17 17.52 -13.51 22.04
C ILE A 17 16.00 -13.72 22.15
N LEU A 18 15.25 -13.58 21.06
CA LEU A 18 13.79 -13.62 21.07
C LEU A 18 13.26 -14.98 21.57
N GLN A 19 13.79 -16.08 21.05
CA GLN A 19 13.35 -17.44 21.41
C GLN A 19 13.47 -17.67 22.92
N ALA A 20 14.66 -17.45 23.49
CA ALA A 20 14.90 -17.64 24.92
C ALA A 20 13.99 -16.76 25.79
N ARG A 21 13.79 -15.49 25.40
CA ARG A 21 12.89 -14.59 26.13
C ARG A 21 11.43 -15.03 26.06
N MET A 22 10.98 -15.57 24.93
CA MET A 22 9.63 -16.12 24.84
C MET A 22 9.44 -17.36 25.71
N GLU A 23 10.42 -18.25 25.77
CA GLU A 23 10.38 -19.43 26.64
C GLU A 23 10.27 -19.04 28.11
N GLU A 24 11.07 -18.07 28.54
CA GLU A 24 11.01 -17.51 29.89
C GLU A 24 9.62 -16.92 30.21
N GLU A 25 9.11 -16.03 29.36
CA GLU A 25 7.85 -15.33 29.60
C GLU A 25 6.64 -16.27 29.49
N LEU A 26 6.66 -17.26 28.59
CA LEU A 26 5.60 -18.26 28.47
C LEU A 26 5.58 -19.19 29.69
N ALA A 27 6.74 -19.66 30.15
CA ALA A 27 6.83 -20.47 31.37
C ALA A 27 6.33 -19.69 32.59
N GLN A 28 6.66 -18.40 32.68
CA GLN A 28 6.17 -17.52 33.72
C GLN A 28 4.66 -17.30 33.64
N ALA A 29 4.11 -17.04 32.46
CA ALA A 29 2.67 -16.88 32.25
C ALA A 29 1.90 -18.13 32.65
N ARG A 30 2.38 -19.31 32.22
CA ARG A 30 1.81 -20.61 32.60
C ARG A 30 1.84 -20.84 34.11
N ARG A 31 2.96 -20.54 34.78
CA ARG A 31 3.09 -20.70 36.25
C ARG A 31 2.17 -19.78 37.03
N LEU A 32 1.98 -18.55 36.55
CA LEU A 32 1.19 -17.52 37.24
C LEU A 32 -0.30 -17.54 36.84
N GLY A 33 -0.69 -18.37 35.87
CA GLY A 33 -2.05 -18.35 35.31
C GLY A 33 -2.37 -17.03 34.60
N THR A 34 -1.35 -16.35 34.06
CA THR A 34 -1.51 -15.10 33.30
C THR A 34 -1.40 -15.34 31.80
N HIS A 35 -1.62 -14.29 31.02
CA HIS A 35 -1.58 -14.35 29.56
C HIS A 35 -0.23 -13.88 29.03
N LEU A 36 0.12 -14.29 27.82
CA LEU A 36 1.23 -13.72 27.06
C LEU A 36 0.72 -13.42 25.66
N SER A 37 0.71 -12.14 25.28
CA SER A 37 0.38 -11.75 23.92
C SER A 37 1.63 -11.41 23.14
N ILE A 38 1.62 -11.76 21.86
CA ILE A 38 2.64 -11.38 20.89
C ILE A 38 2.00 -10.56 19.77
N LEU A 39 2.71 -9.56 19.27
CA LEU A 39 2.38 -8.82 18.06
C LEU A 39 3.56 -8.92 17.11
N MET A 40 3.35 -9.52 15.94
CA MET A 40 4.29 -9.50 14.81
C MET A 40 3.83 -8.43 13.83
N LEU A 41 4.74 -7.57 13.38
CA LEU A 41 4.41 -6.51 12.41
C LEU A 41 5.57 -6.21 11.46
N ASP A 42 5.21 -5.65 10.30
CA ASP A 42 6.14 -5.04 9.34
C ASP A 42 5.77 -3.58 9.06
N VAL A 43 6.76 -2.78 8.65
CA VAL A 43 6.53 -1.45 8.09
C VAL A 43 6.05 -1.57 6.66
N ASP A 44 4.86 -1.02 6.37
CA ASP A 44 4.28 -1.10 5.04
C ASP A 44 5.13 -0.32 4.03
N TYR A 45 5.46 -0.97 2.92
CA TYR A 45 6.23 -0.39 1.82
C TYR A 45 7.61 0.15 2.24
N PHE A 46 8.27 -0.41 3.26
CA PHE A 46 9.56 0.08 3.75
C PHE A 46 10.63 0.22 2.66
N LYS A 47 10.69 -0.73 1.72
CA LYS A 47 11.57 -0.63 0.56
C LYS A 47 11.31 0.64 -0.27
N SER A 48 10.03 0.98 -0.51
CA SER A 48 9.69 2.21 -1.23
C SER A 48 10.07 3.48 -0.47
N ILE A 49 10.04 3.44 0.86
CA ILE A 49 10.54 4.54 1.69
C ILE A 49 12.05 4.71 1.46
N ASN A 50 12.82 3.61 1.49
CA ASN A 50 14.25 3.66 1.20
C ASN A 50 14.54 4.13 -0.23
N ASP A 51 13.78 3.64 -1.22
CA ASP A 51 13.98 3.97 -2.62
C ASP A 51 13.63 5.46 -2.90
N ALA A 52 12.65 6.03 -2.18
CA ALA A 52 12.18 7.41 -2.40
C ALA A 52 12.89 8.47 -1.55
N PHE A 53 13.26 8.15 -0.31
CA PHE A 53 13.82 9.11 0.66
C PHE A 53 15.26 8.76 1.07
N GLY A 54 15.81 7.68 0.53
CA GLY A 54 17.14 7.17 0.86
C GLY A 54 17.16 6.33 2.15
N HIS A 55 18.20 5.51 2.28
CA HIS A 55 18.38 4.61 3.43
C HIS A 55 18.43 5.34 4.78
N ALA A 56 18.99 6.55 4.83
CA ALA A 56 19.03 7.35 6.05
C ALA A 56 17.62 7.70 6.57
N ALA A 57 16.68 8.02 5.67
CA ALA A 57 15.29 8.27 6.06
C ALA A 57 14.57 6.99 6.51
N GLY A 58 14.85 5.85 5.87
CA GLY A 58 14.35 4.55 6.34
C GLY A 58 14.87 4.20 7.74
N ASP A 59 16.14 4.47 8.01
CA ASP A 59 16.74 4.27 9.33
C ASP A 59 16.07 5.14 10.41
N GLU A 60 15.80 6.41 10.11
CA GLU A 60 15.04 7.30 11.00
C GLU A 60 13.59 6.85 11.19
N ALA A 61 12.95 6.29 10.15
CA ALA A 61 11.61 5.74 10.25
C ALA A 61 11.56 4.53 11.21
N LEU A 62 12.54 3.62 11.14
CA LEU A 62 12.64 2.48 12.04
C LEU A 62 12.92 2.90 13.48
N LYS A 63 13.81 3.89 13.68
CA LYS A 63 14.06 4.48 15.01
C LYS A 63 12.79 5.09 15.60
N GLY A 64 12.10 5.90 14.80
CA GLY A 64 10.87 6.56 15.19
C GLY A 64 9.77 5.57 15.55
N LEU A 65 9.57 4.52 14.74
CA LEU A 65 8.62 3.45 15.04
C LEU A 65 8.95 2.76 16.37
N ALA A 66 10.22 2.38 16.58
CA ALA A 66 10.63 1.72 17.82
C ALA A 66 10.42 2.61 19.05
N GLN A 67 10.72 3.91 18.95
CA GLN A 67 10.45 4.88 20.01
C GLN A 67 8.95 5.00 20.31
N ARG A 68 8.12 5.09 19.28
CA ARG A 68 6.67 5.20 19.42
C ARG A 68 6.05 3.95 20.03
N MET A 69 6.50 2.77 19.63
CA MET A 69 6.08 1.51 20.25
C MET A 69 6.46 1.49 21.74
N ARG A 70 7.70 1.85 22.09
CA ARG A 70 8.14 1.91 23.49
C ARG A 70 7.33 2.89 24.34
N ALA A 71 6.96 4.04 23.78
CA ALA A 71 6.16 5.04 24.49
C ALA A 71 4.73 4.56 24.77
N LEU A 72 4.21 3.64 23.96
CA LEU A 72 2.87 3.09 24.09
C LEU A 72 2.80 1.82 24.95
N THR A 73 3.95 1.16 25.16
CA THR A 73 4.09 -0.10 25.90
C THR A 73 4.60 0.12 27.32
N ARG A 74 4.37 -0.83 28.23
CA ARG A 74 4.88 -0.77 29.60
C ARG A 74 6.33 -1.26 29.67
N LYS A 75 7.02 -0.97 30.78
CA LYS A 75 8.41 -1.39 31.04
C LYS A 75 8.64 -2.92 30.95
N GLY A 76 7.60 -3.72 31.22
CA GLY A 76 7.66 -5.18 31.13
C GLY A 76 7.42 -5.74 29.72
N ASP A 77 6.97 -4.92 28.76
CA ASP A 77 6.82 -5.37 27.39
C ASP A 77 8.19 -5.34 26.69
N LEU A 78 8.43 -6.31 25.82
CA LEU A 78 9.73 -6.53 25.19
C LEU A 78 9.59 -6.33 23.68
N LEU A 79 10.26 -5.30 23.15
CA LEU A 79 10.28 -4.99 21.72
C LEU A 79 11.54 -5.58 21.08
N PHE A 80 11.35 -6.35 20.02
CA PHE A 80 12.40 -6.97 19.22
C PHE A 80 12.34 -6.46 17.80
N ARG A 81 13.52 -6.26 17.20
CA ARG A 81 13.68 -6.13 15.76
C ARG A 81 14.01 -7.51 15.21
N TYR A 82 13.02 -8.13 14.57
CA TYR A 82 13.09 -9.52 14.10
C TYR A 82 13.79 -9.62 12.74
N GLY A 83 13.55 -8.62 11.88
CA GLY A 83 14.11 -8.50 10.53
C GLY A 83 14.45 -7.05 10.21
N GLY A 84 14.73 -6.76 8.92
CA GLY A 84 15.10 -5.41 8.49
C GLY A 84 14.08 -4.35 8.91
N ASP A 85 12.81 -4.60 8.62
CA ASP A 85 11.64 -3.75 8.88
C ASP A 85 10.56 -4.45 9.70
N GLU A 86 10.88 -5.61 10.25
CA GLU A 86 9.96 -6.46 11.01
C GLU A 86 10.23 -6.35 12.51
N PHE A 87 9.15 -6.17 13.29
CA PHE A 87 9.20 -6.09 14.74
C PHE A 87 8.32 -7.15 15.38
N VAL A 88 8.76 -7.62 16.54
CA VAL A 88 7.97 -8.48 17.44
C VAL A 88 7.86 -7.77 18.77
N LEU A 89 6.64 -7.61 19.27
CA LEU A 89 6.37 -7.11 20.60
C LEU A 89 5.80 -8.24 21.46
N LEU A 90 6.52 -8.60 22.52
CA LEU A 90 6.02 -9.50 23.56
C LEU A 90 5.40 -8.68 24.68
N MET A 91 4.22 -9.09 25.14
CA MET A 91 3.44 -8.39 26.15
C MET A 91 3.04 -9.35 27.28
N PRO A 92 3.95 -9.64 28.24
CA PRO A 92 3.69 -10.56 29.34
C PRO A 92 2.62 -10.01 30.28
N GLY A 93 1.59 -10.80 30.57
CA GLY A 93 0.44 -10.38 31.38
C GLY A 93 -0.59 -9.53 30.61
N THR A 94 -0.57 -9.56 29.28
CA THR A 94 -1.60 -8.92 28.43
C THR A 94 -2.53 -9.99 27.88
N GLY A 95 -3.84 -9.82 28.08
CA GLY A 95 -4.86 -10.73 27.57
C GLY A 95 -5.42 -10.31 26.21
N ALA A 96 -6.13 -11.23 25.55
CA ALA A 96 -6.65 -11.03 24.19
C ALA A 96 -7.59 -9.82 24.05
N HIS A 97 -8.28 -9.43 25.14
CA HIS A 97 -9.15 -8.26 25.16
C HIS A 97 -8.40 -6.92 25.24
N GLN A 98 -7.15 -6.90 25.74
CA GLN A 98 -6.35 -5.69 25.91
C GLN A 98 -5.54 -5.36 24.65
N VAL A 99 -5.10 -6.39 23.92
CA VAL A 99 -4.29 -6.26 22.70
C VAL A 99 -4.93 -5.32 21.66
N PRO A 100 -6.23 -5.42 21.31
CA PRO A 100 -6.85 -4.53 20.34
C PRO A 100 -6.78 -3.04 20.71
N HIS A 101 -6.76 -2.70 22.01
CA HIS A 101 -6.64 -1.32 22.45
C HIS A 101 -5.23 -0.78 22.22
N LEU A 102 -4.19 -1.56 22.52
CA LEU A 102 -2.81 -1.18 22.22
C LEU A 102 -2.58 -1.03 20.72
N CYS A 103 -3.04 -1.99 19.92
CA CYS A 103 -2.91 -1.97 18.46
C CYS A 103 -3.58 -0.73 17.85
N ARG A 104 -4.80 -0.38 18.29
CA ARG A 104 -5.49 0.84 17.84
C ARG A 104 -4.73 2.11 18.23
N ARG A 105 -4.20 2.19 19.45
CA ARG A 105 -3.38 3.33 19.88
C ARG A 105 -2.11 3.48 19.04
N LEU A 106 -1.46 2.36 18.70
CA LEU A 106 -0.27 2.36 17.85
C LEU A 106 -0.60 2.86 16.43
N LEU A 107 -1.63 2.29 15.79
CA LEU A 107 -2.07 2.73 14.46
C LEU A 107 -2.46 4.21 14.45
N HIS A 108 -3.30 4.63 15.40
CA HIS A 108 -3.72 6.03 15.51
C HIS A 108 -2.55 6.99 15.75
N SER A 109 -1.59 6.60 16.60
CA SER A 109 -0.40 7.42 16.82
C SER A 109 0.43 7.54 15.55
N LEU A 110 0.60 6.46 14.77
CA LEU A 110 1.30 6.48 13.49
C LEU A 110 0.61 7.36 12.44
N GLU A 111 -0.72 7.34 12.39
CA GLU A 111 -1.52 8.16 11.46
C GLU A 111 -1.52 9.66 11.80
N THR A 112 -1.59 10.02 13.09
CA THR A 112 -1.80 11.41 13.51
C THR A 112 -0.53 12.21 13.79
N GLN A 113 0.62 11.53 13.91
CA GLN A 113 1.89 12.17 14.26
C GLN A 113 2.95 11.81 13.22
N PRO A 114 3.14 12.59 12.16
CA PRO A 114 4.21 12.36 11.19
C PRO A 114 5.60 12.38 11.86
N PHE A 115 6.57 11.71 11.24
CA PHE A 115 7.97 11.76 11.65
C PHE A 115 8.62 13.02 11.10
N GLU A 116 8.66 14.09 11.91
CA GLU A 116 9.17 15.42 11.52
C GLU A 116 10.69 15.47 11.25
N ASN A 117 11.44 14.51 11.79
CA ASN A 117 12.88 14.39 11.59
C ASN A 117 13.26 13.89 10.18
N ILE A 118 12.25 13.53 9.36
CA ILE A 118 12.40 13.15 7.96
C ILE A 118 11.81 14.28 7.11
N GLN A 119 12.50 14.68 6.04
CA GLN A 119 12.09 15.78 5.16
C GLN A 119 11.72 15.24 3.77
N PRO A 120 10.47 15.44 3.30
CA PRO A 120 9.29 15.95 4.03
C PRO A 120 8.81 14.98 5.15
N PRO A 121 8.00 15.46 6.12
CA PRO A 121 7.49 14.62 7.22
C PRO A 121 6.80 13.35 6.72
N LEU A 122 7.22 12.22 7.26
CA LEU A 122 6.78 10.89 6.79
C LEU A 122 5.69 10.33 7.71
N THR A 123 4.62 9.77 7.13
CA THR A 123 3.63 8.97 7.87
C THR A 123 3.86 7.50 7.53
N LEU A 124 3.92 6.63 8.54
CA LEU A 124 4.17 5.20 8.35
C LEU A 124 2.88 4.38 8.46
N GLY A 125 2.69 3.46 7.52
CA GLY A 125 1.76 2.35 7.69
C GLY A 125 2.45 1.16 8.32
N ILE A 126 1.71 0.39 9.12
CA ILE A 126 2.17 -0.92 9.62
C ILE A 126 1.07 -1.96 9.40
N SER A 127 1.50 -3.19 9.11
CA SER A 127 0.63 -4.35 9.08
C SER A 127 1.08 -5.36 10.13
N GLY A 128 0.14 -5.96 10.86
CA GLY A 128 0.50 -6.88 11.94
C GLY A 128 -0.55 -7.93 12.27
N GLY A 129 -0.12 -8.95 13.02
CA GLY A 129 -0.96 -9.99 13.56
C GLY A 129 -0.57 -10.32 14.99
N THR A 130 -1.56 -10.61 15.81
CA THR A 130 -1.32 -10.93 17.23
C THR A 130 -1.71 -12.35 17.54
N ALA A 131 -1.11 -12.94 18.58
CA ALA A 131 -1.57 -14.18 19.18
C ALA A 131 -1.46 -14.07 20.70
N THR A 132 -2.33 -14.75 21.44
CA THR A 132 -2.36 -14.69 22.90
C THR A 132 -2.41 -16.07 23.53
N PHE A 133 -1.46 -16.38 24.40
CA PHE A 133 -1.54 -17.54 25.30
C PHE A 133 -2.55 -17.27 26.42
N PRO A 134 -3.40 -18.25 26.78
CA PRO A 134 -3.58 -19.56 26.15
C PRO A 134 -4.62 -19.59 25.00
N THR A 135 -5.29 -18.47 24.71
CA THR A 135 -6.44 -18.39 23.78
C THR A 135 -6.14 -18.88 22.36
N ASP A 136 -4.97 -18.54 21.82
CA ASP A 136 -4.56 -18.81 20.44
C ASP A 136 -3.55 -19.97 20.33
N GLY A 137 -3.13 -20.55 21.46
CA GLY A 137 -2.09 -21.58 21.50
C GLY A 137 -1.46 -21.72 22.88
N GLU A 138 -0.89 -22.90 23.12
CA GLU A 138 -0.25 -23.25 24.40
C GLU A 138 1.29 -23.22 24.38
N ASP A 139 1.87 -23.20 23.18
CA ASP A 139 3.31 -23.22 22.94
C ASP A 139 3.72 -22.06 22.00
N ILE A 140 5.02 -21.77 21.98
CA ILE A 140 5.59 -20.64 21.23
C ILE A 140 5.36 -20.80 19.73
N GLU A 141 5.54 -22.01 19.20
CA GLU A 141 5.44 -22.29 17.77
C GLU A 141 4.02 -21.99 17.27
N THR A 142 3.01 -22.43 18.03
CA THR A 142 1.60 -22.17 17.75
C THR A 142 1.28 -20.68 17.82
N LEU A 143 1.75 -19.97 18.85
CA LEU A 143 1.53 -18.52 18.98
C LEU A 143 2.15 -17.77 17.80
N PHE A 144 3.39 -18.10 17.43
CA PHE A 144 4.07 -17.51 16.27
C PHE A 144 3.32 -17.78 14.98
N ALA A 145 2.90 -19.03 14.74
CA ALA A 145 2.16 -19.41 13.55
C ALA A 145 0.83 -18.65 13.42
N VAL A 146 0.12 -18.43 14.54
CA VAL A 146 -1.12 -17.65 14.55
C VAL A 146 -0.87 -16.18 14.27
N ALA A 147 0.14 -15.58 14.92
CA ALA A 147 0.49 -14.18 14.72
C ALA A 147 0.96 -13.92 13.27
N ASP A 148 1.81 -14.78 12.73
CA ASP A 148 2.28 -14.74 11.34
C ASP A 148 1.13 -14.88 10.34
N LYS A 149 0.22 -15.85 10.55
CA LYS A 149 -0.97 -16.00 9.71
C LYS A 149 -1.84 -14.74 9.73
N ARG A 150 -2.03 -14.12 10.89
CA ARG A 150 -2.80 -12.89 11.06
C ARG A 150 -2.11 -11.69 10.41
N HIS A 151 -0.78 -11.62 10.51
CA HIS A 151 0.05 -10.62 9.84
C HIS A 151 -0.05 -10.73 8.32
N TYR A 152 0.03 -11.95 7.80
CA TYR A 152 -0.18 -12.24 6.38
C TYR A 152 -1.56 -11.80 5.90
N ILE A 153 -2.62 -12.05 6.69
CA ILE A 153 -3.98 -11.58 6.39
C ILE A 153 -4.04 -10.04 6.36
N ALA A 154 -3.39 -9.35 7.30
CA ALA A 154 -3.32 -7.89 7.32
C ALA A 154 -2.74 -7.33 6.01
N LYS A 155 -1.64 -7.91 5.52
CA LYS A 155 -1.03 -7.50 4.23
C LYS A 155 -1.99 -7.73 3.07
N ARG A 156 -2.68 -8.88 3.04
CA ARG A 156 -3.62 -9.23 1.97
C ARG A 156 -4.89 -8.41 1.94
N GLN A 157 -5.32 -7.86 3.08
CA GLN A 157 -6.51 -7.02 3.16
C GLN A 157 -6.23 -5.54 2.90
N GLY A 158 -5.12 -5.21 2.23
CA GLY A 158 -4.78 -3.84 1.85
C GLY A 158 -3.93 -3.09 2.88
N ARG A 159 -3.28 -3.81 3.80
CA ARG A 159 -2.29 -3.27 4.76
C ARG A 159 -2.89 -2.25 5.75
N GLY A 160 -2.03 -1.54 6.48
CA GLY A 160 -2.42 -0.47 7.43
C GLY A 160 -3.31 -0.95 8.57
N ARG A 161 -3.16 -2.21 9.00
CA ARG A 161 -4.06 -2.83 10.00
C ARG A 161 -3.37 -3.89 10.82
N ILE A 162 -3.92 -4.17 12.00
CA ILE A 162 -3.48 -5.26 12.86
C ILE A 162 -4.66 -6.20 13.13
N ILE A 163 -4.47 -7.51 12.92
CA ILE A 163 -5.49 -8.53 13.13
C ILE A 163 -5.31 -9.15 14.52
N THR A 164 -6.31 -8.99 15.40
CA THR A 164 -6.19 -9.32 16.84
C THR A 164 -7.00 -10.52 17.34
N SER A 165 -8.19 -10.77 16.78
CA SER A 165 -9.07 -11.96 16.95
C SER A 165 -10.46 -11.68 16.34
N ASP A 166 -11.19 -12.75 15.99
CA ASP A 166 -12.56 -12.85 15.44
C ASP A 166 -12.92 -12.05 14.17
N GLN A 167 -12.58 -12.65 13.02
CA GLN A 167 -13.56 -12.90 11.96
C GLN A 167 -13.33 -14.28 11.31
N PRO A 168 -14.41 -14.96 10.84
CA PRO A 168 -14.30 -16.25 10.17
C PRO A 168 -13.49 -16.08 8.89
N LEU A 169 -12.53 -16.98 8.69
CA LEU A 169 -11.83 -17.11 7.41
C LEU A 169 -12.84 -17.60 6.36
N PRO A 170 -13.06 -16.88 5.25
CA PRO A 170 -13.54 -17.54 4.04
C PRO A 170 -12.53 -18.63 3.69
N GLY A 171 -13.03 -19.83 3.44
CA GLY A 171 -12.24 -20.99 3.04
C GLY A 171 -11.28 -20.66 1.90
N LYS A 172 -10.16 -21.39 1.88
CA LYS A 172 -9.07 -21.32 0.90
C LYS A 172 -9.53 -20.81 -0.47
N GLN A 173 -9.19 -19.56 -0.76
CA GLN A 173 -8.90 -19.13 -2.11
C GLN A 173 -7.40 -18.82 -2.16
N HIS A 174 -6.67 -19.64 -2.91
CA HIS A 174 -5.30 -19.35 -3.33
C HIS A 174 -5.32 -18.17 -4.29
N HIS A 175 -5.51 -16.96 -3.75
CA HIS A 175 -5.27 -15.74 -4.49
C HIS A 175 -3.78 -15.45 -4.41
N ILE A 176 -3.08 -15.74 -5.52
CA ILE A 176 -1.77 -15.15 -5.81
C ILE A 176 -1.95 -13.64 -5.70
N THR A 177 -1.39 -13.04 -4.66
CA THR A 177 -1.42 -11.59 -4.49
C THR A 177 -0.27 -11.03 -5.32
N PRO A 178 -0.53 -10.20 -6.34
CA PRO A 178 0.53 -9.64 -7.15
C PRO A 178 1.47 -8.80 -6.26
N PRO A 179 2.79 -8.84 -6.50
CA PRO A 179 3.75 -8.12 -5.68
C PRO A 179 3.50 -6.62 -5.74
N ASP A 180 3.69 -5.94 -4.60
CA ASP A 180 3.60 -4.46 -4.49
C ASP A 180 4.66 -3.75 -5.35
N ARG A 181 5.73 -4.47 -5.71
CA ARG A 181 6.84 -3.96 -6.52
C ARG A 181 6.59 -4.27 -7.99
N LEU A 182 6.63 -3.23 -8.82
CA LEU A 182 6.64 -3.37 -10.27
C LEU A 182 8.00 -3.94 -10.69
N ILE A 183 8.03 -5.19 -11.13
CA ILE A 183 9.27 -5.86 -11.57
C ILE A 183 9.44 -5.60 -13.05
N GLY A 184 10.65 -5.22 -13.47
CA GLY A 184 10.99 -5.16 -14.89
C GLY A 184 10.47 -3.95 -15.65
N HIS A 185 9.89 -2.97 -14.94
CA HIS A 185 9.35 -1.75 -15.54
C HIS A 185 9.93 -0.49 -14.87
N ASP A 186 11.24 -0.49 -14.61
CA ASP A 186 11.93 0.68 -14.04
C ASP A 186 11.81 1.92 -14.94
N GLU A 187 11.78 1.74 -16.27
CA GLU A 187 11.51 2.82 -17.22
C GLU A 187 10.09 3.38 -17.06
N ALA A 188 9.07 2.54 -16.88
CA ALA A 188 7.71 2.99 -16.66
C ALA A 188 7.59 3.85 -15.39
N LEU A 189 8.31 3.49 -14.32
CA LEU A 189 8.35 4.29 -13.10
C LEU A 189 9.08 5.64 -13.30
N LYS A 190 10.15 5.68 -14.10
CA LYS A 190 10.82 6.93 -14.45
C LYS A 190 9.91 7.85 -15.27
N THR A 191 9.22 7.31 -16.27
CA THR A 191 8.23 8.08 -17.06
C THR A 191 7.10 8.58 -16.16
N ALA A 192 6.59 7.75 -15.25
CA ALA A 192 5.59 8.19 -14.27
C ALA A 192 6.08 9.36 -13.38
N GLN A 193 7.36 9.36 -12.99
CA GLN A 193 7.95 10.46 -12.23
C GLN A 193 8.08 11.72 -13.08
N SER A 194 8.61 11.61 -14.30
CA SER A 194 8.68 12.72 -15.28
C SER A 194 7.31 13.35 -15.54
N PHE A 195 6.28 12.51 -15.68
CA PHE A 195 4.91 12.96 -15.84
C PHE A 195 4.43 13.82 -14.65
N LEU A 196 4.72 13.41 -13.41
CA LEU A 196 4.31 14.17 -12.23
C LEU A 196 5.07 15.49 -12.09
N GLU A 197 6.36 15.51 -12.44
CA GLU A 197 7.15 16.75 -12.52
C GLU A 197 6.57 17.71 -13.56
N THR A 198 6.18 17.16 -14.71
CA THR A 198 5.60 17.93 -15.79
C THR A 198 4.22 18.47 -15.42
N LEU A 199 3.38 17.67 -14.73
CA LEU A 199 2.11 18.10 -14.17
C LEU A 199 2.27 19.28 -13.22
N GLN A 200 3.31 19.26 -12.40
CA GLN A 200 3.64 20.37 -11.50
C GLN A 200 4.02 21.64 -12.27
N ALA A 201 4.63 21.52 -13.44
CA ALA A 201 5.07 22.65 -14.25
C ALA A 201 3.97 23.25 -15.16
N GLN A 202 3.14 22.41 -15.78
CA GLN A 202 2.22 22.84 -16.85
C GLN A 202 0.74 22.90 -16.45
N GLN A 203 0.42 22.70 -15.16
CA GLN A 203 -0.92 22.56 -14.59
C GLN A 203 -1.74 21.38 -15.14
N HIS A 204 -1.59 21.00 -16.40
CA HIS A 204 -2.32 19.91 -17.01
C HIS A 204 -1.33 18.96 -17.67
N ALA A 205 -1.50 17.64 -17.47
CA ALA A 205 -0.67 16.63 -18.09
C ALA A 205 -1.45 15.33 -18.29
N VAL A 206 -1.11 14.59 -19.35
CA VAL A 206 -1.74 13.31 -19.66
C VAL A 206 -0.68 12.21 -19.79
N LEU A 207 -0.93 11.07 -19.15
CA LEU A 207 -0.11 9.86 -19.26
C LEU A 207 -0.95 8.70 -19.75
N GLN A 208 -0.56 8.13 -20.88
CA GLN A 208 -1.17 6.91 -21.39
C GLN A 208 -0.35 5.69 -20.96
N VAL A 209 -1.02 4.66 -20.47
CA VAL A 209 -0.42 3.34 -20.20
C VAL A 209 -1.00 2.35 -21.20
N VAL A 210 -0.13 1.78 -22.04
CA VAL A 210 -0.47 0.81 -23.06
C VAL A 210 0.16 -0.53 -22.69
N GLY A 211 -0.65 -1.59 -22.67
CA GLY A 211 -0.18 -2.93 -22.37
C GLY A 211 -1.26 -3.96 -22.64
N GLU A 212 -0.87 -5.23 -22.72
CA GLU A 212 -1.83 -6.32 -22.66
C GLU A 212 -2.28 -6.57 -21.21
N LYS A 213 -3.46 -7.16 -21.07
CA LYS A 213 -4.01 -7.48 -19.76
C LYS A 213 -3.06 -8.45 -19.02
N GLY A 214 -2.64 -8.07 -17.81
CA GLY A 214 -1.75 -8.88 -17.00
C GLY A 214 -0.30 -8.38 -16.94
N MET A 215 0.06 -7.36 -17.73
CA MET A 215 1.42 -6.79 -17.76
C MET A 215 1.73 -5.84 -16.60
N GLY A 216 1.00 -5.94 -15.48
CA GLY A 216 1.27 -5.13 -14.28
C GLY A 216 0.67 -3.71 -14.28
N GLU A 217 -0.25 -3.38 -15.20
CA GLU A 217 -0.95 -2.09 -15.25
C GLU A 217 -1.53 -1.66 -13.89
N ASP A 218 -2.19 -2.57 -13.20
CA ASP A 218 -2.78 -2.32 -11.87
C ASP A 218 -1.74 -1.95 -10.83
N VAL A 219 -0.56 -2.58 -10.89
CA VAL A 219 0.56 -2.30 -9.98
C VAL A 219 1.17 -0.94 -10.34
N LEU A 220 1.29 -0.63 -11.63
CA LEU A 220 1.81 0.66 -12.10
C LEU A 220 0.88 1.81 -11.69
N LEU A 221 -0.42 1.74 -11.99
CA LEU A 221 -1.39 2.78 -11.64
C LEU A 221 -1.41 3.06 -10.13
N ARG A 222 -1.45 2.01 -9.30
CA ARG A 222 -1.37 2.16 -7.83
C ARG A 222 -0.08 2.84 -7.38
N ASN A 223 1.05 2.55 -8.04
CA ASN A 223 2.31 3.22 -7.76
C ASN A 223 2.27 4.70 -8.15
N ILE A 224 1.72 5.04 -9.32
CA ILE A 224 1.56 6.43 -9.77
C ILE A 224 0.66 7.22 -8.80
N GLU A 225 -0.48 6.66 -8.42
CA GLU A 225 -1.40 7.24 -7.44
C GLU A 225 -0.73 7.46 -6.08
N ARG A 226 0.08 6.49 -5.63
CA ARG A 226 0.83 6.64 -4.39
C ARG A 226 1.86 7.77 -4.49
N LEU A 227 2.62 7.85 -5.58
CA LEU A 227 3.59 8.92 -5.81
C LEU A 227 2.91 10.29 -5.85
N ALA A 228 1.79 10.42 -6.55
CA ALA A 228 1.04 11.67 -6.62
C ALA A 228 0.48 12.10 -5.25
N ARG A 229 -0.03 11.16 -4.44
CA ARG A 229 -0.48 11.47 -3.07
C ARG A 229 0.67 11.94 -2.19
N LEU A 230 1.85 11.32 -2.29
CA LEU A 230 3.05 11.77 -1.57
C LEU A 230 3.46 13.20 -1.99
N GLN A 231 3.13 13.61 -3.21
CA GLN A 231 3.35 14.97 -3.71
C GLN A 231 2.19 15.94 -3.43
N GLY A 232 1.13 15.50 -2.73
CA GLY A 232 0.01 16.36 -2.30
C GLY A 232 -1.13 16.51 -3.31
N TYR A 233 -1.28 15.58 -4.26
CA TYR A 233 -2.45 15.52 -5.15
C TYR A 233 -3.57 14.67 -4.53
N LEU A 234 -4.83 15.06 -4.76
CA LEU A 234 -5.98 14.17 -4.54
C LEU A 234 -6.07 13.19 -5.70
N THR A 235 -6.35 11.92 -5.43
CA THR A 235 -6.46 10.90 -6.48
C THR A 235 -7.89 10.42 -6.63
N LEU A 236 -8.42 10.50 -7.85
CA LEU A 236 -9.71 9.92 -8.24
C LEU A 236 -9.44 8.65 -9.07
N GLN A 237 -9.83 7.50 -8.53
CA GLN A 237 -9.69 6.20 -9.17
C GLN A 237 -10.99 5.82 -9.86
N VAL A 238 -10.98 5.82 -11.19
CA VAL A 238 -12.11 5.44 -12.04
C VAL A 238 -11.82 4.07 -12.63
N HIS A 239 -12.72 3.11 -12.41
CA HIS A 239 -12.62 1.79 -13.02
C HIS A 239 -13.80 1.56 -13.96
N ALA A 240 -13.56 1.65 -15.26
CA ALA A 240 -14.59 1.37 -16.24
C ALA A 240 -14.73 -0.13 -16.47
N LEU A 241 -15.90 -0.68 -16.17
CA LEU A 241 -16.22 -2.09 -16.35
C LEU A 241 -17.08 -2.30 -17.61
N PRO A 242 -16.98 -3.49 -18.26
CA PRO A 242 -17.91 -3.87 -19.31
C PRO A 242 -19.37 -3.74 -18.83
N GLY A 243 -20.21 -3.05 -19.61
CA GLY A 243 -21.61 -2.78 -19.28
C GLY A 243 -21.89 -1.37 -18.70
N MET A 244 -20.86 -0.65 -18.23
CA MET A 244 -21.03 0.73 -17.75
C MET A 244 -21.17 1.77 -18.87
N GLN A 245 -20.75 1.45 -20.10
CA GLN A 245 -20.76 2.36 -21.26
C GLN A 245 -22.13 2.99 -21.58
N HIS A 246 -23.22 2.36 -21.15
CA HIS A 246 -24.59 2.81 -21.40
C HIS A 246 -25.23 3.52 -20.19
N ARG A 247 -24.53 3.59 -19.05
CA ARG A 247 -24.99 4.26 -17.84
C ARG A 247 -24.32 5.63 -17.76
N ALA A 248 -25.12 6.70 -17.76
CA ALA A 248 -24.59 8.06 -17.60
C ALA A 248 -23.81 8.17 -16.28
N TYR A 249 -22.55 8.61 -16.37
CA TYR A 249 -21.62 8.72 -15.25
C TYR A 249 -21.31 7.39 -14.55
N GLY A 250 -21.56 6.25 -15.19
CA GLY A 250 -21.52 4.94 -14.55
C GLY A 250 -20.21 4.65 -13.83
N ALA A 251 -19.07 4.94 -14.48
CA ALA A 251 -17.77 4.71 -13.88
C ALA A 251 -17.37 5.79 -12.86
N ILE A 252 -17.79 7.05 -13.05
CA ILE A 252 -17.46 8.16 -12.13
C ILE A 252 -18.24 8.04 -10.81
N LEU A 253 -19.50 7.62 -10.86
CA LEU A 253 -20.32 7.45 -9.65
C LEU A 253 -19.78 6.34 -8.73
N GLU A 254 -19.11 5.34 -9.31
CA GLU A 254 -18.44 4.25 -8.59
C GLU A 254 -16.95 4.50 -8.34
N ALA A 255 -16.45 5.67 -8.74
CA ALA A 255 -15.05 6.01 -8.56
C ALA A 255 -14.71 6.19 -7.08
N GLN A 256 -13.45 5.92 -6.73
CA GLN A 256 -12.95 6.07 -5.37
C GLN A 256 -12.05 7.29 -5.29
N VAL A 257 -12.33 8.18 -4.34
CA VAL A 257 -11.43 9.30 -4.05
C VAL A 257 -10.57 8.92 -2.86
N ALA A 258 -9.25 8.82 -3.05
CA ALA A 258 -8.38 8.53 -1.92
C ALA A 258 -8.27 9.77 -1.01
N GLY A 259 -8.42 9.57 0.30
CA GLY A 259 -8.39 10.65 1.29
C GLY A 259 -9.76 11.26 1.62
N ILE A 260 -10.84 10.75 1.03
CA ILE A 260 -12.22 11.13 1.32
C ILE A 260 -13.05 9.85 1.42
N SER A 261 -13.84 9.71 2.50
CA SER A 261 -14.62 8.47 2.74
C SER A 261 -15.85 8.29 1.85
N ALA A 262 -16.23 9.29 1.05
CA ALA A 262 -17.43 9.28 0.22
C ALA A 262 -17.09 9.21 -1.28
N PRO A 263 -17.74 8.32 -2.06
CA PRO A 263 -17.60 8.28 -3.51
C PRO A 263 -18.20 9.55 -4.15
N PRO A 264 -17.78 9.94 -5.37
CA PRO A 264 -18.33 11.10 -6.06
C PRO A 264 -19.85 11.05 -6.22
N GLY A 265 -20.45 9.86 -6.36
CA GLY A 265 -21.91 9.74 -6.48
C GLY A 265 -22.73 10.19 -5.27
N GLU A 266 -22.10 10.44 -4.12
CA GLU A 266 -22.74 11.04 -2.95
C GLU A 266 -22.61 12.56 -2.89
N TRP A 267 -21.93 13.18 -3.87
CA TRP A 267 -21.81 14.63 -3.97
C TRP A 267 -23.12 15.21 -4.53
N GLU A 268 -23.59 16.33 -3.97
CA GLU A 268 -24.85 16.97 -4.38
C GLU A 268 -24.94 17.22 -5.89
N ASP A 269 -23.81 17.59 -6.51
CA ASP A 269 -23.67 17.67 -7.96
C ASP A 269 -22.23 17.34 -8.39
N ILE A 270 -22.01 16.15 -8.96
CA ILE A 270 -20.71 15.75 -9.52
C ILE A 270 -20.26 16.61 -10.71
N THR A 271 -21.18 17.32 -11.36
CA THR A 271 -20.88 18.18 -12.50
C THR A 271 -20.51 19.61 -12.09
N ASP A 272 -20.61 19.93 -10.78
CA ASP A 272 -20.20 21.21 -10.22
C ASP A 272 -18.67 21.29 -10.05
N LEU A 273 -18.01 21.81 -11.09
CA LEU A 273 -16.57 22.02 -11.14
C LEU A 273 -16.06 22.99 -10.05
N GLN A 274 -16.92 23.88 -9.53
CA GLN A 274 -16.55 24.75 -8.40
C GLN A 274 -16.46 23.96 -7.10
N GLY A 275 -17.35 22.98 -6.88
CA GLY A 275 -17.28 22.00 -5.80
C GLY A 275 -15.96 21.22 -5.81
N TRP A 276 -15.55 20.68 -6.96
CA TRP A 276 -14.25 20.00 -7.12
C TRP A 276 -13.05 20.89 -6.74
N THR A 277 -13.11 22.16 -7.15
CA THR A 277 -12.05 23.15 -6.85
C THR A 277 -12.02 23.50 -5.36
N SER A 278 -13.20 23.70 -4.76
CA SER A 278 -13.36 24.05 -3.36
C SER A 278 -12.88 22.92 -2.45
N LEU A 279 -13.20 21.67 -2.79
CA LEU A 279 -12.77 20.48 -2.08
C LEU A 279 -11.25 20.32 -2.09
N ALA A 280 -10.62 20.49 -3.27
CA ALA A 280 -9.16 20.43 -3.36
C ALA A 280 -8.48 21.55 -2.55
N ARG A 281 -9.05 22.76 -2.50
CA ARG A 281 -8.56 23.85 -1.65
C ARG A 281 -8.75 23.56 -0.16
N GLU A 282 -9.89 23.02 0.25
CA GLU A 282 -10.17 22.62 1.64
C GLU A 282 -9.13 21.58 2.11
N LYS A 283 -8.85 20.57 1.27
CA LYS A 283 -7.83 19.55 1.56
C LYS A 283 -6.40 20.03 1.32
N ARG A 284 -6.19 21.31 0.97
CA ARG A 284 -4.89 21.91 0.65
C ARG A 284 -4.11 21.12 -0.40
N ALA A 285 -4.82 20.51 -1.34
CA ALA A 285 -4.22 19.72 -2.40
C ALA A 285 -3.62 20.62 -3.49
N ARG A 286 -2.54 20.15 -4.10
CA ARG A 286 -1.93 20.81 -5.27
C ARG A 286 -2.81 20.70 -6.52
N GLY A 287 -3.65 19.68 -6.56
CA GLY A 287 -4.41 19.32 -7.74
C GLY A 287 -5.07 17.96 -7.65
N TRP A 288 -5.61 17.53 -8.78
CA TRP A 288 -6.21 16.22 -8.99
C TRP A 288 -5.32 15.35 -9.88
N LEU A 289 -5.13 14.10 -9.49
CA LEU A 289 -4.69 13.04 -10.38
C LEU A 289 -5.85 12.07 -10.58
N ILE A 290 -6.31 11.95 -11.82
CA ILE A 290 -7.41 11.05 -12.17
C ILE A 290 -6.83 9.83 -12.87
N THR A 291 -7.03 8.64 -12.30
CA THR A 291 -6.65 7.39 -12.93
C THR A 291 -7.88 6.71 -13.52
N VAL A 292 -7.82 6.34 -14.80
CA VAL A 292 -8.93 5.69 -15.50
C VAL A 292 -8.49 4.34 -16.03
N ARG A 293 -9.01 3.27 -15.42
CA ARG A 293 -8.78 1.91 -15.88
C ARG A 293 -9.75 1.52 -16.98
N ASN A 294 -9.23 0.87 -18.02
CA ASN A 294 -9.96 0.40 -19.19
C ASN A 294 -10.78 1.51 -19.84
N TRP A 295 -10.11 2.58 -20.27
CA TRP A 295 -10.73 3.76 -20.90
C TRP A 295 -11.79 3.41 -21.94
N ASN A 296 -11.58 2.33 -22.70
CA ASN A 296 -12.51 1.83 -23.73
C ASN A 296 -13.93 1.54 -23.21
N TYR A 297 -14.12 1.28 -21.91
CA TYR A 297 -15.45 1.05 -21.30
C TYR A 297 -16.06 2.29 -20.64
N LEU A 298 -15.39 3.45 -20.71
CA LEU A 298 -15.88 4.68 -20.11
C LEU A 298 -17.07 5.24 -20.91
N ASP A 299 -18.16 5.60 -20.22
CA ASP A 299 -19.34 6.19 -20.87
C ASP A 299 -19.11 7.63 -21.34
N THR A 300 -19.91 8.08 -22.30
CA THR A 300 -19.74 9.41 -22.93
C THR A 300 -19.91 10.57 -21.95
N TYR A 301 -20.77 10.43 -20.92
CA TYR A 301 -20.97 11.49 -19.93
C TYR A 301 -19.78 11.58 -18.97
N SER A 302 -19.23 10.43 -18.55
CA SER A 302 -17.99 10.40 -17.79
C SER A 302 -16.83 10.99 -18.58
N GLN A 303 -16.69 10.64 -19.87
CA GLN A 303 -15.68 11.23 -20.75
C GLN A 303 -15.82 12.76 -20.82
N ALA A 304 -17.04 13.27 -21.03
CA ALA A 304 -17.30 14.71 -21.11
C ALA A 304 -17.08 15.45 -19.77
N LEU A 305 -17.33 14.80 -18.62
CA LEU A 305 -17.05 15.39 -17.32
C LEU A 305 -15.54 15.48 -17.05
N LEU A 306 -14.81 14.39 -17.32
CA LEU A 306 -13.35 14.45 -17.34
C LEU A 306 -12.89 15.55 -18.32
N GLU A 307 -13.59 15.68 -19.46
CA GLU A 307 -13.33 16.68 -20.49
C GLU A 307 -13.41 18.13 -19.93
N ARG A 308 -14.41 18.35 -19.11
CA ARG A 308 -14.64 19.65 -18.50
C ARG A 308 -13.70 19.89 -17.32
N LEU A 309 -13.39 18.87 -16.52
CA LEU A 309 -12.53 18.98 -15.35
C LEU A 309 -11.11 19.42 -15.69
N PHE A 310 -10.47 18.76 -16.67
CA PHE A 310 -9.09 19.07 -17.04
C PHE A 310 -8.98 20.40 -17.82
N ASN A 311 -9.98 20.79 -18.61
CA ASN A 311 -10.00 22.10 -19.28
C ASN A 311 -10.54 23.22 -18.39
N HIS A 312 -11.04 22.90 -17.19
CA HIS A 312 -11.62 23.92 -16.32
C HIS A 312 -10.50 24.89 -15.91
N PRO A 313 -10.70 26.21 -16.03
CA PRO A 313 -9.75 27.22 -15.58
C PRO A 313 -9.73 27.24 -14.05
N THR A 314 -9.15 26.19 -13.45
CA THR A 314 -8.81 26.15 -12.04
C THR A 314 -7.37 26.62 -11.86
N THR A 315 -7.06 27.15 -10.68
CA THR A 315 -5.67 27.38 -10.28
C THR A 315 -4.92 26.08 -9.93
N LEU A 316 -5.57 24.92 -10.03
CA LEU A 316 -5.11 23.65 -9.52
C LEU A 316 -4.67 22.74 -10.67
N ALA A 317 -3.63 21.96 -10.44
CA ALA A 317 -3.14 21.06 -11.47
C ALA A 317 -4.09 19.86 -11.66
N THR A 318 -4.33 19.42 -12.90
CA THR A 318 -5.14 18.23 -13.22
C THR A 318 -4.37 17.28 -14.12
N GLY A 319 -3.96 16.14 -13.56
CA GLY A 319 -3.31 15.06 -14.27
C GLY A 319 -4.29 13.93 -14.59
N VAL A 320 -4.20 13.36 -15.79
CA VAL A 320 -5.00 12.18 -16.17
C VAL A 320 -4.06 11.05 -16.58
N VAL A 321 -4.21 9.89 -15.94
CA VAL A 321 -3.52 8.65 -16.29
C VAL A 321 -4.57 7.66 -16.73
N TYR A 322 -4.43 7.04 -17.89
CA TYR A 322 -5.42 6.06 -18.34
C TYR A 322 -4.79 4.82 -18.97
N THR A 323 -5.45 3.67 -18.79
CA THR A 323 -5.10 2.44 -19.50
C THR A 323 -6.05 2.19 -20.65
N ALA A 324 -5.50 1.76 -21.78
CA ALA A 324 -6.28 1.38 -22.95
C ALA A 324 -5.69 0.12 -23.59
N HIS A 325 -6.50 -0.92 -23.71
CA HIS A 325 -6.13 -2.16 -24.40
C HIS A 325 -6.62 -2.11 -25.84
N HIS A 326 -5.75 -2.41 -26.83
CA HIS A 326 -6.05 -2.51 -28.26
C HIS A 326 -7.09 -1.49 -28.78
N LEU A 327 -6.72 -0.22 -28.91
CA LEU A 327 -7.58 0.74 -29.60
C LEU A 327 -7.56 0.44 -31.10
N PRO A 328 -8.69 0.15 -31.77
CA PRO A 328 -8.79 0.49 -33.18
C PRO A 328 -8.65 2.02 -33.26
N VAL A 329 -7.68 2.49 -34.05
CA VAL A 329 -7.28 3.90 -34.24
C VAL A 329 -8.48 4.86 -34.49
N TRP A 330 -9.64 4.34 -34.87
CA TRP A 330 -10.81 5.08 -35.32
C TRP A 330 -12.00 5.12 -34.36
N LYS A 331 -12.05 4.32 -33.27
CA LYS A 331 -13.31 4.16 -32.53
C LYS A 331 -13.60 5.19 -31.43
N HIS A 332 -12.60 5.92 -30.93
CA HIS A 332 -12.83 7.06 -30.05
C HIS A 332 -11.76 8.14 -30.30
N ARG A 333 -12.21 9.30 -30.79
CA ARG A 333 -11.43 10.54 -30.80
C ARG A 333 -11.03 10.86 -29.35
N PHE A 334 -9.72 11.03 -29.14
CA PHE A 334 -9.06 11.77 -28.05
C PHE A 334 -9.18 11.25 -26.61
N PRO A 335 -8.08 11.39 -25.83
CA PRO A 335 -8.03 12.45 -24.82
C PRO A 335 -6.59 12.99 -24.70
N TRP A 336 -6.14 14.20 -25.04
CA TRP A 336 -6.66 15.54 -25.32
C TRP A 336 -5.62 16.20 -26.26
N ASN A 337 -5.87 17.37 -26.88
CA ASN A 337 -4.80 18.15 -27.56
C ASN A 337 -3.75 18.74 -26.59
N ALA A 338 -3.71 18.26 -25.34
CA ALA A 338 -2.87 18.77 -24.29
C ALA A 338 -1.42 18.35 -24.50
N THR A 339 -0.55 19.34 -24.67
CA THR A 339 0.88 19.21 -24.41
C THR A 339 1.10 19.61 -22.96
N PRO A 340 1.66 18.72 -22.14
CA PRO A 340 2.47 17.55 -22.48
C PRO A 340 1.72 16.22 -22.36
N ARG A 341 2.05 15.28 -23.25
CA ARG A 341 1.55 13.90 -23.25
C ARG A 341 2.72 12.94 -23.22
N GLU A 342 2.69 12.05 -22.23
CA GLU A 342 3.66 10.96 -22.09
C GLU A 342 2.97 9.61 -22.31
N GLU A 343 3.75 8.60 -22.72
CA GLU A 343 3.25 7.25 -22.97
C GLU A 343 4.19 6.23 -22.30
N ILE A 344 3.59 5.26 -21.61
CA ILE A 344 4.26 4.08 -21.08
C ILE A 344 3.76 2.87 -21.85
N THR A 345 4.68 2.11 -22.44
CA THR A 345 4.39 0.79 -22.99
C THR A 345 4.87 -0.29 -22.02
N LEU A 346 3.97 -1.18 -21.62
CA LEU A 346 4.28 -2.34 -20.80
C LEU A 346 4.52 -3.56 -21.69
N SER A 347 5.70 -4.15 -21.54
CA SER A 347 6.11 -5.36 -22.25
C SER A 347 6.03 -6.59 -21.34
N PRO A 348 5.87 -7.80 -21.91
CA PRO A 348 5.96 -9.04 -21.13
C PRO A 348 7.26 -9.12 -20.32
N LEU A 349 7.18 -9.73 -19.14
CA LEU A 349 8.35 -9.96 -18.29
C LEU A 349 9.31 -10.94 -18.98
N THR A 350 10.60 -10.62 -18.98
CA THR A 350 11.65 -11.58 -19.36
C THR A 350 11.65 -12.80 -18.44
N LEU A 351 12.29 -13.90 -18.87
CA LEU A 351 12.40 -15.13 -18.07
C LEU A 351 12.99 -14.90 -16.67
N LEU A 352 14.02 -14.05 -16.58
CA LEU A 352 14.64 -13.66 -15.30
C LEU A 352 13.70 -12.84 -14.42
N GLN A 353 12.94 -11.91 -15.01
CA GLN A 353 11.95 -11.11 -14.30
C GLN A 353 10.74 -11.97 -13.85
N THR A 354 10.34 -12.95 -14.66
CA THR A 354 9.30 -13.93 -14.31
C THR A 354 9.76 -14.79 -13.12
N GLN A 355 11.02 -15.23 -13.10
CA GLN A 355 11.59 -15.92 -11.94
C GLN A 355 11.61 -15.03 -10.69
N ALA A 356 12.03 -13.78 -10.82
CA ALA A 356 12.04 -12.83 -9.71
C ALA A 356 10.62 -12.54 -9.18
N TRP A 357 9.65 -12.41 -10.08
CA TRP A 357 8.24 -12.24 -9.75
C TRP A 357 7.68 -13.45 -9.03
N LEU A 358 7.94 -14.65 -9.54
CA LEU A 358 7.52 -15.89 -8.90
C LEU A 358 8.15 -16.09 -7.53
N ARG A 359 9.44 -15.78 -7.35
CA ARG A 359 10.09 -15.80 -6.03
C ARG A 359 9.39 -14.87 -5.05
N GLN A 360 9.01 -13.68 -5.50
CA GLN A 360 8.33 -12.70 -4.66
C GLN A 360 6.90 -13.12 -4.32
N VAL A 361 6.19 -13.74 -5.25
CA VAL A 361 4.82 -14.23 -5.08
C VAL A 361 4.74 -15.49 -4.23
N LEU A 362 5.66 -16.44 -4.48
CA LEU A 362 5.64 -17.76 -3.87
C LEU A 362 6.44 -17.84 -2.57
N ALA A 363 7.35 -16.89 -2.32
CA ALA A 363 8.26 -16.88 -1.17
C ALA A 363 9.25 -18.07 -1.12
N TRP A 364 9.47 -18.77 -2.23
CA TRP A 364 10.51 -19.79 -2.43
C TRP A 364 11.01 -19.77 -3.88
N ASP A 365 12.13 -20.45 -4.17
CA ASP A 365 12.70 -20.49 -5.52
C ASP A 365 12.04 -21.57 -6.39
N PRO A 366 11.18 -21.20 -7.35
CA PRO A 366 10.46 -22.16 -8.19
C PRO A 366 11.42 -22.96 -9.10
N PRO A 367 11.09 -24.23 -9.45
CA PRO A 367 11.89 -25.02 -10.38
C PRO A 367 11.97 -24.35 -11.75
N ALA A 368 13.13 -24.43 -12.41
CA ALA A 368 13.36 -23.80 -13.71
C ALA A 368 12.31 -24.19 -14.77
N GLY A 369 11.86 -25.45 -14.78
CA GLY A 369 10.81 -25.92 -15.69
C GLY A 369 9.45 -25.25 -15.46
N PHE A 370 9.10 -24.91 -14.22
CA PHE A 370 7.87 -24.18 -13.90
C PHE A 370 7.95 -22.72 -14.34
N VAL A 371 9.11 -22.07 -14.14
CA VAL A 371 9.36 -20.69 -14.59
C VAL A 371 9.28 -20.58 -16.11
N GLN A 372 9.91 -21.52 -16.83
CA GLN A 372 9.88 -21.57 -18.30
C GLN A 372 8.48 -21.79 -18.85
N TRP A 373 7.72 -22.72 -18.23
CA TRP A 373 6.33 -22.95 -18.58
C TRP A 373 5.47 -21.69 -18.40
N LEU A 374 5.59 -21.02 -17.24
CA LEU A 374 4.81 -19.82 -16.96
C LEU A 374 5.17 -18.67 -17.91
N HIS A 375 6.46 -18.44 -18.15
CA HIS A 375 6.91 -17.41 -19.08
C HIS A 375 6.31 -17.64 -20.47
N HIS A 376 6.36 -18.88 -20.99
CA HIS A 376 5.87 -19.21 -22.33
C HIS A 376 4.35 -19.07 -22.52
N ILE A 377 3.55 -19.14 -21.45
CA ILE A 377 2.10 -18.89 -21.54
C ILE A 377 1.72 -17.42 -21.35
N THR A 378 2.67 -16.58 -20.93
CA THR A 378 2.48 -15.12 -20.69
C THR A 378 3.18 -14.22 -21.71
N THR A 379 4.01 -14.79 -22.58
CA THR A 379 4.70 -14.15 -23.71
C THR A 379 4.19 -14.73 -25.02
#